data_AF-A0A944XSN2-F1
#
_entry.id   AF-A0A944XSN2-F1
#
_cell.length_a   1.000
_cell.length_b   1.000
_cell.length_c   1.000
_cell.angle_alpha   90.00
_cell.angle_beta   90.00
_cell.angle_gamma   90.00
#
_symmetry.space_group_name_H-M   'P 1'
#
loop_
_entity.id
_entity.type
_entity.pdbx_description
1 polymer ?
#
loop_
_entity_poly.entity_id
_entity_poly.type
_entity_poly.pdbx_seq_one_letter_code
_entity_poly.pdbx_strand_id
1 'polypeptide(L)'
;MGSLQDLLFHVQEHHFTIPQIQHCLTKLGLKFCGFEVGTITQDFKRTNSGEDDAYDLIKWHTYEQAHPHAFAGMYQFWCQKVG
;
A
#
# COMPACT_ATOMS: atom_id res chain seq x y z
N MET A 1 21.54 -25.05 -30.13
CA MET A 1 20.66 -25.60 -29.07
C MET A 1 21.17 -25.07 -27.73
N GLY A 2 20.50 -24.20 -26.98
CA GLY A 2 19.11 -23.77 -27.07
C GLY A 2 18.94 -22.27 -26.81
N SER A 3 17.94 -21.74 -27.49
CA SER A 3 17.29 -20.47 -27.18
C SER A 3 16.30 -20.71 -26.04
N LEU A 4 16.63 -20.28 -24.82
CA LEU A 4 15.66 -19.80 -23.84
C LEU A 4 15.55 -18.28 -24.11
N GLN A 5 14.93 -17.81 -25.18
CA GLN A 5 13.49 -17.65 -25.34
C GLN A 5 12.67 -17.60 -24.04
N ASP A 6 12.42 -16.34 -23.68
CA ASP A 6 11.15 -15.77 -23.25
C ASP A 6 10.68 -16.01 -21.80
N LEU A 7 10.40 -14.88 -21.14
CA LEU A 7 9.42 -14.68 -20.05
C LEU A 7 9.82 -14.81 -18.57
N LEU A 8 11.09 -14.88 -18.17
CA LEU A 8 11.43 -14.95 -16.73
C LEU A 8 11.92 -13.63 -16.08
N PHE A 9 12.19 -12.57 -16.82
CA PHE A 9 12.80 -11.36 -16.26
C PHE A 9 12.22 -10.05 -16.80
N HIS A 10 11.00 -9.73 -16.40
CA HIS A 10 10.62 -8.33 -16.16
C HIS A 10 9.38 -8.22 -15.25
N VAL A 11 9.27 -9.09 -14.24
CA VAL A 11 8.49 -8.65 -13.07
C VAL A 11 9.36 -7.56 -12.43
N GLN A 12 9.13 -6.31 -12.86
CA GLN A 12 9.62 -5.20 -12.07
C GLN A 12 8.76 -5.24 -10.81
N GLU A 13 9.24 -5.92 -9.79
CA GLU A 13 8.83 -5.65 -8.42
C GLU A 13 9.19 -4.20 -8.15
N HIS A 14 8.29 -3.30 -8.53
CA HIS A 14 8.37 -1.91 -8.13
C HIS A 14 8.09 -1.92 -6.64
N HIS A 15 9.15 -1.71 -5.86
CA HIS A 15 9.03 -1.42 -4.44
C HIS A 15 8.31 -0.09 -4.31
N PHE A 16 6.98 -0.16 -4.19
CA PHE A 16 6.17 0.99 -3.87
C PHE A 16 6.38 1.37 -2.41
N THR A 17 6.44 2.67 -2.14
CA THR A 17 6.28 3.19 -0.79
C THR A 17 4.90 3.81 -0.64
N ILE A 18 4.39 3.91 0.58
CA ILE A 18 3.10 4.57 0.85
C ILE A 18 2.99 5.97 0.20
N PRO A 19 4.03 6.84 0.25
CA PRO A 19 4.03 8.11 -0.49
C PRO A 19 3.91 7.97 -2.01
N GLN A 20 4.52 6.94 -2.61
CA GLN A 20 4.39 6.67 -4.04
C GLN A 20 2.98 6.19 -4.39
N ILE A 21 2.38 5.33 -3.57
CA ILE A 21 0.98 4.91 -3.72
C ILE A 21 0.06 6.13 -3.70
N GLN A 22 0.26 7.05 -2.74
CA GLN A 22 -0.50 8.29 -2.68
C GLN A 22 -0.39 9.10 -3.97
N HIS A 23 0.84 9.27 -4.49
CA HIS A 23 1.06 9.99 -5.74
C HIS A 23 0.37 9.31 -6.94
N CYS A 24 0.44 7.98 -7.03
CA CYS A 24 -0.23 7.20 -8.06
C CYS A 24 -1.76 7.36 -7.99
N LEU A 25 -2.35 7.27 -6.80
CA LEU A 25 -3.78 7.44 -6.60
C LEU A 25 -4.24 8.84 -7.03
N THR A 26 -3.52 9.89 -6.62
CA THR A 26 -3.81 11.27 -7.04
C THR A 26 -3.72 11.42 -8.56
N LYS A 27 -2.67 10.87 -9.18
CA LYS A 27 -2.48 10.93 -10.64
C LYS A 27 -3.59 10.20 -11.41
N LEU A 28 -4.11 9.11 -10.85
CA LEU A 28 -5.16 8.29 -11.44
C LEU A 28 -6.59 8.80 -11.11
N GLY A 29 -6.73 9.83 -10.28
CA GLY A 29 -8.04 10.28 -9.81
C GLY A 29 -8.75 9.24 -8.95
N LEU A 30 -7.99 8.50 -8.14
CA LEU A 30 -8.49 7.49 -7.21
C LEU A 30 -8.41 8.03 -5.78
N LYS A 31 -9.44 7.75 -4.99
CA LYS A 31 -9.48 8.02 -3.55
C LYS A 31 -9.07 6.75 -2.79
N PHE A 32 -8.16 6.88 -1.84
CA PHE A 32 -7.81 5.79 -0.94
C PHE A 32 -8.97 5.49 0.04
N CYS A 33 -9.25 4.20 0.27
CA CYS A 33 -10.35 3.74 1.13
C CYS A 33 -9.89 2.85 2.29
N GLY A 34 -8.58 2.74 2.54
CA GLY A 34 -8.03 1.99 3.65
C GLY A 34 -7.33 0.70 3.23
N PHE A 35 -6.40 0.26 4.09
CA PHE A 35 -5.69 -1.02 3.93
C PHE A 35 -6.53 -2.21 4.42
N GLU A 36 -6.52 -3.27 3.62
CA GLU A 36 -7.09 -4.58 3.96
C GLU A 36 -5.97 -5.52 4.43
N VAL A 37 -5.35 -5.18 5.56
CA VAL A 37 -4.27 -5.99 6.13
C VAL A 37 -4.65 -6.40 7.54
N GLY A 38 -5.58 -7.37 7.63
CA GLY A 38 -6.17 -7.98 8.82
C GLY A 38 -5.70 -7.43 10.19
N THR A 39 -4.72 -8.12 10.79
CA THR A 39 -4.20 -7.81 12.14
C THR A 39 -3.53 -6.44 12.23
N ILE A 40 -2.96 -5.95 11.14
CA ILE A 40 -2.26 -4.65 11.07
C ILE A 40 -3.26 -3.51 11.13
N THR A 41 -4.39 -3.63 10.41
CA THR A 41 -5.48 -2.65 10.50
C THR A 41 -6.07 -2.59 11.90
N GLN A 42 -6.13 -3.71 12.63
CA GLN A 42 -6.54 -3.70 14.03
C GLN A 42 -5.50 -3.03 14.94
N ASP A 43 -4.21 -3.33 14.75
CA ASP A 43 -3.14 -2.75 15.55
C ASP A 43 -2.97 -1.24 15.30
N PHE A 44 -3.07 -0.83 14.04
CA PHE A 44 -3.13 0.57 13.62
C PHE A 44 -4.28 1.32 14.30
N LYS A 45 -5.48 0.74 14.34
CA LYS A 45 -6.64 1.34 15.02
C LYS A 45 -6.48 1.46 16.54
N ARG A 46 -5.62 0.65 17.17
CA ARG A 46 -5.31 0.77 18.61
C ARG A 46 -4.39 1.95 18.90
N THR A 47 -3.52 2.30 17.95
CA THR A 47 -2.59 3.44 18.07
C THR A 47 -3.17 4.73 17.50
N ASN A 48 -4.11 4.62 16.57
CA ASN A 48 -4.80 5.72 15.89
C ASN A 48 -6.32 5.56 16.08
N SER A 49 -6.87 6.29 17.06
CA SER A 49 -8.28 6.19 17.45
C SER A 49 -9.24 7.04 16.59
N GLY A 50 -8.73 7.83 15.64
CA GLY A 50 -9.58 8.66 14.78
C GLY A 50 -10.31 7.82 13.73
N GLU A 51 -11.59 8.12 13.50
CA GLU A 51 -12.40 7.40 12.51
C GLU A 51 -11.88 7.58 11.07
N ASP A 52 -11.26 8.72 10.78
CA ASP A 52 -10.69 9.03 9.46
C ASP A 52 -9.22 8.56 9.32
N ASP A 53 -8.58 8.18 10.43
CA ASP A 53 -7.16 7.83 10.44
C ASP A 53 -6.84 6.63 9.56
N ALA A 54 -7.80 5.70 9.45
CA ALA A 54 -7.69 4.53 8.60
C ALA A 54 -7.63 4.89 7.09
N TYR A 55 -8.09 6.08 6.70
CA TYR A 55 -8.08 6.59 5.33
C TYR A 55 -6.92 7.57 5.08
N ASP A 56 -6.10 7.86 6.08
CA ASP A 56 -4.96 8.76 5.96
C ASP A 56 -3.66 7.97 5.68
N LEU A 57 -3.20 8.01 4.42
CA LEU A 57 -1.95 7.37 3.99
C LEU A 57 -0.72 7.90 4.75
N ILE A 58 -0.73 9.15 5.24
CA ILE A 58 0.38 9.71 6.00
C ILE A 58 0.50 9.04 7.37
N LYS A 59 -0.62 8.74 8.03
CA LYS A 59 -0.62 7.99 9.28
C LYS A 59 -0.13 6.56 9.07
N TRP A 60 -0.56 5.91 7.99
CA TRP A 60 -0.07 4.60 7.62
C TRP A 60 1.44 4.58 7.34
N HIS A 61 1.97 5.60 6.67
CA HIS A 61 3.41 5.73 6.47
C HIS A 61 4.16 5.89 7.79
N THR A 62 3.62 6.70 8.71
CA THR A 62 4.21 6.87 10.05
C THR A 62 4.21 5.55 10.83
N TYR A 63 3.12 4.78 10.76
CA TYR A 63 3.02 3.46 11.35
C TYR A 63 4.03 2.47 10.75
N GLU A 64 4.18 2.46 9.43
CA GLU A 64 5.17 1.62 8.73
C GLU A 64 6.61 1.95 9.15
N GLN A 65 6.96 3.23 9.31
CA GLN A 65 8.29 3.63 9.79
C GLN A 65 8.57 3.10 11.21
N ALA A 66 7.55 3.03 12.07
CA ALA A 66 7.66 2.44 13.41
C ALA A 66 7.65 0.90 13.39
N HIS A 67 7.00 0.30 12.39
CA HIS A 67 6.83 -1.14 12.23
C HIS A 67 7.25 -1.60 10.83
N PRO A 68 8.57 -1.70 10.54
CA PRO A 68 9.07 -2.01 9.18
C PRO A 68 8.64 -3.39 8.67
N HIS A 69 8.20 -4.28 9.55
CA HIS A 69 7.69 -5.61 9.19
C HIS A 69 6.18 -5.63 8.92
N ALA A 70 5.45 -4.53 9.17
CA ALA A 70 4.01 -4.47 8.95
C ALA A 70 3.67 -4.76 7.48
N PHE A 71 4.36 -4.10 6.56
CA PHE A 71 4.13 -4.28 5.12
C PHE A 71 5.24 -5.10 4.46
N ALA A 72 5.84 -6.06 5.17
CA ALA A 72 6.94 -6.89 4.64
C ALA A 72 6.57 -7.71 3.39
N GLY A 73 5.28 -7.84 3.08
CA GLY A 73 4.76 -8.45 1.86
C GLY A 73 4.26 -7.41 0.85
N MET A 74 2.99 -7.54 0.45
CA MET A 74 2.35 -6.67 -0.53
C MET A 74 1.35 -5.73 0.15
N TYR A 75 1.26 -4.49 -0.31
CA TYR A 75 0.18 -3.59 0.06
C TYR A 75 -1.15 -4.10 -0.51
N GLN A 76 -2.09 -4.39 0.39
CA GLN A 76 -3.47 -4.73 0.03
C GLN A 76 -4.38 -3.60 0.52
N PHE A 77 -5.02 -2.87 -0.39
CA PHE A 77 -5.86 -1.74 -0.05
C PHE A 77 -7.00 -1.55 -1.03
N TRP A 78 -8.03 -0.86 -0.57
CA TRP A 78 -9.16 -0.46 -1.39
C TRP A 78 -8.99 0.98 -1.86
N CYS A 79 -9.41 1.24 -3.09
CA CYS A 79 -9.55 2.59 -3.61
C CYS A 79 -10.85 2.71 -4.41
N GLN A 80 -11.37 3.93 -4.45
CA GLN A 80 -12.58 4.27 -5.18
C GLN A 80 -12.23 5.24 -6.31
N LYS A 81 -12.84 5.04 -7.48
CA LYS A 81 -12.76 6.02 -8.57
C LYS A 81 -13.46 7.30 -8.14
N VAL A 82 -12.76 8.43 -8.21
CA VAL A 82 -13.38 9.75 -8.06
C VAL A 82 -14.14 10.03 -9.37
N GLY A 83 -15.46 10.09 -9.28
CA GLY A 83 -16.38 10.28 -10.41
C GLY A 83 -16.43 11.71 -10.91
#